data_AF-A0A661RJE0-F1
#
_entry.id   AF-A0A661RJE0-F1
#
_cell.length_a   1.000
_cell.length_b   1.000
_cell.length_c   1.000
_cell.angle_alpha   90.00
_cell.angle_beta   90.00
_cell.angle_gamma   90.00
#
_symmetry.space_group_name_H-M   'P 1'
#
loop_
_entity.id
_entity.type
_entity.pdbx_description
1 polymer ?
#
loop_
_entity_poly.entity_id
_entity_poly.type
_entity_poly.pdbx_seq_one_letter_code
_entity_poly.pdbx_strand_id
1 'polypeptide(L)'
;MQFLKLSDSLGVGNTKNDQYLPLDQFSSCILVGVTGVGKTTLKARLLEKYNFYPLPGRRALTDKIILPLVLPKDKIHKPVHDRCRRFAYTKAFRDLHPGGMGYVLSQIKIKMQSPSKPVLFDGLRGVDEVRYAACAMPSAFFIVLTVPDHLRIKRLLVRQDSFDHAEDGTALDPAWFEKIVSPGQCRELFDYVHKHGIPETKLYKKTRIVIKEKDNYDQEATRRFLMETVPDRTFAMDSSMHSPDEIAAAIDKHLQRTAMGHCKDNGKN
;
A
#
# COMPACT_ATOMS: atom_id res chain seq x y z
N MET A 1 0.85 -0.39 23.12
CA MET A 1 2.07 0.36 22.72
C MET A 1 2.08 1.69 23.45
N GLN A 2 3.22 2.13 24.01
CA GLN A 2 3.34 3.48 24.60
C GLN A 2 3.18 4.54 23.51
N PHE A 3 2.63 5.72 23.85
CA PHE A 3 2.45 6.79 22.87
C PHE A 3 3.78 7.28 22.29
N LEU A 4 3.92 7.19 20.97
CA LEU A 4 5.01 7.76 20.20
C LEU A 4 4.46 8.91 19.35
N LYS A 5 4.94 10.13 19.59
CA LYS A 5 4.60 11.30 18.77
C LYS A 5 5.36 11.23 17.44
N LEU A 6 4.63 11.18 16.32
CA LEU A 6 5.20 11.13 14.98
C LEU A 6 5.36 12.53 14.36
N SER A 7 4.47 13.46 14.72
CA SER A 7 4.44 14.89 14.41
C SER A 7 3.56 15.64 15.43
N ASP A 8 3.37 16.95 15.28
CA ASP A 8 2.48 17.73 16.16
C ASP A 8 0.99 17.37 16.08
N SER A 9 0.58 16.74 14.97
CA SER A 9 -0.80 16.34 14.71
C SER A 9 -1.01 14.83 14.66
N LEU A 10 0.03 14.03 14.87
CA LEU A 10 -0.03 12.58 14.68
C LEU A 10 0.82 11.84 15.73
N GLY A 11 0.26 10.77 16.30
CA GLY A 11 0.99 9.83 17.14
C GLY A 11 0.49 8.41 16.98
N VAL A 12 1.16 7.47 17.65
CA VAL A 12 0.82 6.05 17.65
C VAL A 12 0.83 5.50 19.07
N GLY A 13 -0.16 4.68 19.41
CA GLY A 13 -0.26 4.01 20.70
C GLY A 13 -1.15 4.73 21.71
N ASN A 14 -1.09 4.30 22.97
CA ASN A 14 -2.00 4.74 24.02
C ASN A 14 -1.54 6.06 24.65
N THR A 15 -2.40 7.07 24.61
CA THR A 15 -2.21 8.38 25.25
C THR A 15 -3.40 8.73 26.12
N LYS A 16 -3.15 9.47 27.21
CA LYS A 16 -4.17 10.09 28.08
C LYS A 16 -4.60 11.48 27.57
N ASN A 17 -4.00 11.95 26.48
CA ASN A 17 -4.37 13.24 25.89
C ASN A 17 -5.60 13.06 25.00
N ASP A 18 -6.75 13.53 25.47
CA ASP A 18 -8.04 13.42 24.79
C ASP A 18 -8.12 14.24 23.49
N GLN A 19 -7.14 15.11 23.23
CA GLN A 19 -7.01 15.78 21.94
C GLN A 19 -6.59 14.83 20.81
N TYR A 20 -6.07 13.63 21.11
CA TYR A 20 -5.65 12.65 20.11
C TYR A 20 -6.69 11.54 19.96
N LEU A 21 -7.46 11.63 18.89
CA LEU A 21 -8.52 10.68 18.59
C LEU A 21 -7.99 9.52 17.73
N PRO A 22 -8.47 8.28 17.96
CA PRO A 22 -8.11 7.14 17.14
C PRO A 22 -8.59 7.31 15.69
N LEU A 23 -7.89 6.66 14.76
CA LEU A 23 -8.14 6.79 13.31
C LEU A 23 -9.55 6.35 12.88
N ASP A 24 -10.17 5.42 13.60
CA ASP A 24 -11.53 4.92 13.34
C ASP A 24 -12.63 5.98 13.53
N GLN A 25 -12.35 7.06 14.25
CA GLN A 25 -13.23 8.22 14.37
C GLN A 25 -13.16 9.18 13.17
N PHE A 26 -12.30 8.91 12.18
CA PHE A 26 -12.19 9.70 10.96
C PHE A 26 -12.66 8.89 9.76
N SER A 27 -13.40 9.54 8.86
CA SER A 27 -13.63 9.00 7.51
C SER A 27 -12.28 8.79 6.84
N SER A 28 -11.98 7.55 6.43
CA SER A 28 -10.66 7.17 5.95
C SER A 28 -10.75 6.56 4.56
N CYS A 29 -9.84 6.96 3.67
CA CYS A 29 -9.62 6.38 2.36
C CYS A 29 -8.28 5.66 2.37
N ILE A 30 -8.28 4.36 2.10
CA ILE A 30 -7.09 3.51 2.19
C ILE A 30 -6.77 2.94 0.80
N LEU A 31 -5.61 3.32 0.28
CA LEU A 31 -5.06 2.75 -0.95
C LEU A 31 -4.38 1.41 -0.64
N VAL A 32 -4.85 0.37 -1.33
CA VAL A 32 -4.41 -1.01 -1.19
C VAL A 32 -3.74 -1.46 -2.49
N GLY A 33 -2.58 -2.09 -2.35
CA GLY A 33 -1.94 -2.80 -3.45
C GLY A 33 -0.43 -2.86 -3.32
N VAL A 34 0.19 -3.67 -4.15
CA VAL A 34 1.65 -3.90 -4.16
C VAL A 34 2.41 -2.78 -4.91
N THR A 35 3.72 -2.92 -5.05
CA THR A 35 4.53 -1.90 -5.74
C THR A 35 4.29 -1.94 -7.24
N GLY A 36 4.25 -0.77 -7.88
CA GLY A 36 4.10 -0.67 -9.34
C GLY A 36 2.65 -0.66 -9.82
N VAL A 37 1.68 -0.75 -8.91
CA VAL A 37 0.24 -0.72 -9.26
C VAL A 37 -0.33 0.69 -9.53
N GLY A 38 0.47 1.75 -9.39
CA GLY A 38 0.02 3.13 -9.68
C GLY A 38 -0.50 3.95 -8.49
N LYS A 39 -0.46 3.43 -7.25
CA LYS A 39 -0.97 4.13 -6.05
C LYS A 39 -0.41 5.53 -5.84
N THR A 40 0.90 5.75 -6.03
CA THR A 40 1.52 7.05 -5.77
C THR A 40 0.96 8.14 -6.69
N THR A 41 0.77 7.83 -7.97
CA THR A 41 0.18 8.75 -8.94
C THR A 41 -1.29 9.00 -8.62
N LEU A 42 -2.06 7.95 -8.31
CA LEU A 42 -3.45 8.10 -7.88
C LEU A 42 -3.57 8.94 -6.60
N LYS A 43 -2.70 8.72 -5.61
CA LYS A 43 -2.66 9.49 -4.36
C LYS A 43 -2.51 10.98 -4.63
N ALA A 44 -1.61 11.36 -5.54
CA ALA A 44 -1.44 12.77 -5.92
C ALA A 44 -2.74 13.36 -6.47
N ARG A 45 -3.40 12.66 -7.41
CA ARG A 45 -4.70 13.09 -7.96
C ARG A 45 -5.80 13.23 -6.91
N LEU A 46 -5.88 12.27 -5.99
CA LEU A 46 -6.86 12.32 -4.90
C LEU A 46 -6.59 13.50 -3.95
N LEU A 47 -5.33 13.84 -3.69
CA LEU A 47 -4.96 15.00 -2.85
C LEU A 47 -5.18 16.33 -3.56
N GLU A 48 -5.01 16.39 -4.88
CA GLU A 48 -5.32 17.57 -5.70
C GLU A 48 -6.83 17.82 -5.73
N LYS A 49 -7.63 16.75 -5.83
CA LYS A 49 -9.08 16.85 -6.01
C LYS A 49 -9.86 16.98 -4.70
N TYR A 50 -9.41 16.32 -3.65
CA TYR A 50 -10.12 16.26 -2.37
C TYR A 50 -9.24 16.77 -1.23
N ASN A 51 -9.86 17.40 -0.24
CA ASN A 51 -9.18 17.95 0.95
C ASN A 51 -8.86 16.86 1.99
N PHE A 52 -8.14 15.80 1.59
CA PHE A 52 -7.71 14.76 2.52
C PHE A 52 -6.56 15.25 3.42
N TYR A 53 -6.51 14.73 4.64
CA TYR A 53 -5.32 14.74 5.48
C TYR A 53 -4.44 13.51 5.13
N PRO A 54 -3.27 13.67 4.50
CA PRO A 54 -2.43 12.54 4.13
C PRO A 54 -1.67 11.99 5.34
N LEU A 55 -1.83 10.70 5.64
CA LEU A 55 -0.98 10.02 6.60
C LEU A 55 0.42 9.74 6.03
N PRO A 56 1.44 9.59 6.91
CA PRO A 56 2.72 9.03 6.51
C PRO A 56 2.51 7.69 5.84
N GLY A 57 3.13 7.47 4.68
CA GLY A 57 2.97 6.22 3.94
C GLY A 57 3.69 5.04 4.63
N ARG A 58 3.48 3.83 4.10
CA ARG A 58 4.09 2.58 4.62
C ARG A 58 5.58 2.71 4.97
N ARG A 59 6.38 3.39 4.14
CA ARG A 59 7.84 3.53 4.37
C ARG A 59 8.14 4.26 5.67
N ALA A 60 7.54 5.43 5.86
CA ALA A 60 7.74 6.26 7.05
C ALA A 60 7.26 5.54 8.32
N LEU A 61 6.11 4.86 8.26
CA LEU A 61 5.61 4.08 9.39
C LEU A 61 6.47 2.85 9.68
N THR A 62 6.98 2.18 8.64
CA THR A 62 7.91 1.06 8.83
C THR A 62 9.16 1.53 9.57
N ASP A 63 9.74 2.66 9.16
CA ASP A 63 11.00 3.14 9.73
C ASP A 63 10.83 3.65 11.16
N LYS A 64 9.72 4.34 11.46
CA LYS A 64 9.47 4.92 12.79
C LYS A 64 8.88 3.93 13.81
N ILE A 65 8.22 2.86 13.35
CA ILE A 65 7.43 1.99 14.24
C ILE A 65 7.86 0.54 14.12
N ILE A 66 7.90 -0.01 12.90
CA ILE A 66 8.15 -1.44 12.71
C ILE A 66 9.62 -1.79 12.97
N LEU A 67 10.55 -1.08 12.34
CA LEU A 67 11.98 -1.38 12.46
C LEU A 67 12.48 -1.34 13.91
N PRO A 68 12.13 -0.33 14.74
CA PRO A 68 12.52 -0.31 16.16
C PRO A 68 12.00 -1.50 16.99
N LEU A 69 10.95 -2.19 16.52
CA LEU A 69 10.36 -3.33 17.24
C LEU A 69 10.93 -4.68 16.83
N VAL A 70 11.45 -4.81 15.61
CA VAL A 70 11.99 -6.09 15.08
C VAL A 70 13.49 -6.12 14.99
N LEU A 71 14.16 -4.96 15.04
CA LEU A 71 15.61 -4.89 15.05
C LEU A 71 16.15 -4.91 16.50
N PRO A 72 17.35 -5.47 16.71
CA PRO A 72 18.03 -5.39 18.01
C PRO A 72 18.21 -3.94 18.48
N LYS A 73 17.94 -3.68 19.76
CA LYS A 73 17.94 -2.33 20.38
C LYS A 73 19.32 -1.68 20.44
N ASP A 74 20.38 -2.48 20.36
CA ASP A 74 21.79 -2.08 20.39
C ASP A 74 22.29 -1.54 19.03
N LYS A 75 21.50 -1.65 17.96
CA LYS A 75 21.88 -1.15 16.63
C LYS A 75 21.30 0.23 16.38
N ILE A 76 22.14 1.15 15.89
CA ILE A 76 21.68 2.43 15.32
C ILE A 76 20.71 2.11 14.17
N HIS A 77 19.43 2.43 14.36
CA HIS A 77 18.41 2.26 13.35
C HIS A 77 18.62 3.28 12.22
N LYS A 78 19.43 2.90 11.22
CA LYS A 78 19.51 3.63 9.95
C LYS A 78 18.34 3.24 9.05
N PRO A 79 17.83 4.15 8.20
CA PRO A 79 16.85 3.79 7.17
C PRO A 79 17.35 2.61 6.34
N VAL A 80 16.58 1.54 6.27
CA VAL A 80 16.93 0.37 5.45
C VAL A 80 16.61 0.73 4.01
N HIS A 81 17.60 0.92 3.15
CA HIS A 81 17.37 1.29 1.74
C HIS A 81 17.10 0.06 0.86
N ASP A 82 17.56 -1.12 1.27
CA ASP A 82 17.29 -2.38 0.57
C ASP A 82 15.83 -2.82 0.74
N ARG A 83 15.15 -2.96 -0.40
CA ARG A 83 13.73 -3.29 -0.43
C ARG A 83 13.43 -4.72 -0.01
N CYS A 84 14.32 -5.67 -0.29
CA CYS A 84 14.14 -7.07 0.05
C CYS A 84 14.29 -7.28 1.56
N ARG A 85 15.27 -6.62 2.20
CA ARG A 85 15.44 -6.60 3.66
C ARG A 85 14.21 -6.02 4.35
N ARG A 86 13.60 -4.94 3.80
CA ARG A 86 12.33 -4.41 4.33
C ARG A 86 11.20 -5.43 4.28
N PHE A 87 11.11 -6.26 3.24
CA PHE A 87 10.12 -7.34 3.22
C PHE A 87 10.35 -8.35 4.34
N ALA A 88 11.60 -8.76 4.58
CA ALA A 88 11.93 -9.65 5.69
C ALA A 88 11.56 -9.04 7.06
N TYR A 89 11.91 -7.77 7.32
CA TYR A 89 11.56 -7.12 8.59
C TYR A 89 10.06 -6.92 8.78
N THR A 90 9.35 -6.53 7.72
CA THR A 90 7.88 -6.41 7.80
C THR A 90 7.21 -7.77 7.93
N LYS A 91 7.79 -8.84 7.39
CA LYS A 91 7.35 -10.21 7.67
C LYS A 91 7.55 -10.59 9.14
N ALA A 92 8.75 -10.39 9.69
CA ALA A 92 9.03 -10.67 11.10
C ALA A 92 8.06 -9.92 12.03
N PHE A 93 7.72 -8.67 11.67
CA PHE A 93 6.70 -7.91 12.40
C PHE A 93 5.30 -8.55 12.30
N ARG A 94 4.89 -9.03 11.12
CA ARG A 94 3.61 -9.74 10.96
C ARG A 94 3.56 -11.03 11.75
N ASP A 95 4.69 -11.73 11.86
CA ASP A 95 4.77 -12.97 12.66
C ASP A 95 4.49 -12.67 14.16
N LEU A 96 4.79 -11.45 14.64
CA LEU A 96 4.44 -10.98 15.99
C LEU A 96 3.04 -10.32 16.06
N HIS A 97 2.63 -9.64 15.00
CA HIS A 97 1.38 -8.90 14.89
C HIS A 97 0.70 -9.25 13.56
N PRO A 98 -0.17 -10.27 13.52
CA PRO A 98 -0.72 -10.81 12.26
C PRO A 98 -1.35 -9.75 11.34
N GLY A 99 -1.94 -8.69 11.90
CA GLY A 99 -2.50 -7.57 11.14
C GLY A 99 -1.48 -6.65 10.44
N GLY A 100 -0.17 -6.82 10.68
CA GLY A 100 0.90 -6.08 10.02
C GLY A 100 0.69 -4.55 10.02
N MET A 101 0.75 -3.93 8.83
CA MET A 101 0.48 -2.50 8.69
C MET A 101 -0.96 -2.11 9.11
N GLY A 102 -1.95 -3.01 8.97
CA GLY A 102 -3.32 -2.78 9.45
C GLY A 102 -3.38 -2.63 10.97
N TYR A 103 -2.59 -3.43 11.69
CA TYR A 103 -2.43 -3.25 13.14
C TYR A 103 -1.82 -1.88 13.45
N VAL A 104 -0.75 -1.48 12.75
CA VAL A 104 -0.13 -0.15 12.94
C VAL A 104 -1.15 0.97 12.75
N LEU A 105 -1.99 0.90 11.71
CA LEU A 105 -3.05 1.88 11.48
C LEU A 105 -4.06 1.96 12.63
N SER A 106 -4.46 0.83 13.20
CA SER A 106 -5.39 0.83 14.34
C SER A 106 -4.82 1.54 15.58
N GLN A 107 -3.50 1.71 15.64
CA GLN A 107 -2.83 2.39 16.74
C GLN A 107 -2.59 3.88 16.45
N ILE A 108 -2.88 4.36 15.22
CA ILE A 108 -2.72 5.77 14.85
C ILE A 108 -3.74 6.62 15.60
N LYS A 109 -3.26 7.72 16.15
CA LYS A 109 -4.08 8.79 16.72
C LYS A 109 -3.76 10.12 16.06
N ILE A 110 -4.80 10.86 15.70
CA ILE A 110 -4.72 12.17 15.06
C ILE A 110 -5.18 13.22 16.06
N LYS A 111 -4.40 14.30 16.19
CA LYS A 111 -4.80 15.44 17.01
C LYS A 111 -6.05 16.07 16.38
N MET A 112 -7.13 16.19 17.14
CA MET A 112 -8.39 16.76 16.71
C MET A 112 -8.17 18.19 16.17
N GLN A 113 -8.67 18.43 14.97
CA GLN A 113 -8.67 19.74 14.31
C GLN A 113 -10.09 20.02 13.82
N SER A 114 -10.54 21.28 13.90
CA SER A 114 -11.83 21.72 13.39
C SER A 114 -11.62 22.52 12.09
N PRO A 115 -12.28 22.15 10.97
CA PRO A 115 -13.09 20.95 10.74
C PRO A 115 -12.23 19.68 10.54
N SER A 116 -12.78 18.51 10.86
CA SER A 116 -12.10 17.23 10.62
C SER A 116 -12.03 16.92 9.13
N LYS A 117 -10.81 16.65 8.63
CA LYS A 117 -10.59 16.25 7.24
C LYS A 117 -10.66 14.73 7.13
N PRO A 118 -11.21 14.17 6.04
CA PRO A 118 -11.07 12.75 5.78
C PRO A 118 -9.60 12.40 5.62
N VAL A 119 -9.21 11.19 5.98
CA VAL A 119 -7.82 10.76 6.04
C VAL A 119 -7.47 9.92 4.83
N LEU A 120 -6.29 10.10 4.24
CA LEU A 120 -5.79 9.29 3.13
C LEU A 120 -4.53 8.53 3.53
N PHE A 121 -4.55 7.21 3.42
CA PHE A 121 -3.39 6.35 3.65
C PHE A 121 -3.01 5.53 2.41
N ASP A 122 -1.70 5.45 2.12
CA ASP A 122 -1.12 4.60 1.08
C ASP A 122 -0.12 3.63 1.74
N GLY A 123 -0.52 2.37 1.91
CA GLY A 123 0.39 1.42 2.54
C GLY A 123 -0.09 0.00 2.82
N LEU A 124 -1.36 -0.35 2.62
CA LEU A 124 -1.81 -1.74 2.81
C LEU A 124 -1.55 -2.57 1.54
N ARG A 125 -1.20 -3.86 1.73
CA ARG A 125 -0.75 -4.71 0.62
C ARG A 125 -1.31 -6.12 0.59
N GLY A 126 -1.61 -6.71 1.75
CA GLY A 126 -1.96 -8.12 1.86
C GLY A 126 -3.27 -8.36 2.60
N VAL A 127 -3.80 -9.57 2.42
CA VAL A 127 -5.05 -10.05 3.02
C VAL A 127 -5.10 -9.79 4.52
N ASP A 128 -4.05 -10.15 5.27
CA ASP A 128 -4.07 -10.00 6.74
C ASP A 128 -4.11 -8.53 7.17
N GLU A 129 -3.42 -7.66 6.42
CA GLU A 129 -3.41 -6.23 6.70
C GLU A 129 -4.77 -5.60 6.44
N VAL A 130 -5.39 -5.95 5.31
CA VAL A 130 -6.72 -5.40 4.95
C VAL A 130 -7.82 -6.00 5.80
N ARG A 131 -7.73 -7.29 6.19
CA ARG A 131 -8.65 -7.94 7.12
C ARG A 131 -8.64 -7.21 8.47
N TYR A 132 -7.46 -6.98 9.01
CA TYR A 132 -7.32 -6.27 10.28
C TYR A 132 -7.85 -4.83 10.16
N ALA A 133 -7.44 -4.11 9.11
CA ALA A 133 -7.87 -2.72 8.89
C ALA A 133 -9.39 -2.60 8.72
N ALA A 134 -10.01 -3.51 7.96
CA ALA A 134 -11.46 -3.53 7.76
C ALA A 134 -12.21 -3.73 9.08
N CYS A 135 -11.73 -4.63 9.95
CA CYS A 135 -12.33 -4.84 11.26
C CYS A 135 -12.13 -3.63 12.19
N ALA A 136 -10.93 -3.06 12.23
CA ALA A 136 -10.58 -1.99 13.17
C ALA A 136 -11.11 -0.61 12.76
N MET A 137 -11.42 -0.40 11.47
CA MET A 137 -11.89 0.89 10.94
C MET A 137 -13.13 0.64 10.09
N PRO A 138 -14.33 0.55 10.68
CA PRO A 138 -15.56 0.24 9.97
C PRO A 138 -15.97 1.35 8.96
N SER A 139 -15.55 2.59 9.20
CA SER A 139 -15.78 3.76 8.34
C SER A 139 -14.77 3.90 7.19
N ALA A 140 -13.77 3.02 7.11
CA ALA A 140 -12.75 3.11 6.06
C ALA A 140 -13.28 2.61 4.70
N PHE A 141 -13.03 3.41 3.67
CA PHE A 141 -13.20 3.10 2.27
C PHE A 141 -11.88 2.59 1.66
N PHE A 142 -11.92 1.47 0.95
CA PHE A 142 -10.75 0.83 0.36
C PHE A 142 -10.72 1.02 -1.15
N ILE A 143 -9.57 1.46 -1.67
CA ILE A 143 -9.29 1.51 -3.10
C ILE A 143 -8.21 0.48 -3.41
N VAL A 144 -8.58 -0.60 -4.08
CA VAL A 144 -7.70 -1.72 -4.40
C VAL A 144 -7.26 -1.62 -5.85
N LEU A 145 -5.95 -1.47 -6.07
CA LEU A 145 -5.36 -1.51 -7.40
C LEU A 145 -4.55 -2.80 -7.58
N THR A 146 -4.91 -3.57 -8.60
CA THR A 146 -4.14 -4.74 -9.06
C THR A 146 -3.51 -4.45 -10.42
N VAL A 147 -2.47 -5.19 -10.76
CA VAL A 147 -1.86 -5.17 -12.11
C VAL A 147 -1.00 -6.44 -12.30
N PRO A 148 -0.97 -7.02 -13.51
CA PRO A 148 -0.08 -8.13 -13.83
C PRO A 148 1.40 -7.85 -13.57
N ASP A 149 2.15 -8.89 -13.19
CA ASP A 149 3.54 -8.74 -12.73
C ASP A 149 4.50 -8.21 -13.80
N HIS A 150 4.37 -8.67 -15.06
CA HIS A 150 5.20 -8.17 -16.15
C HIS A 150 5.06 -6.64 -16.33
N LEU A 151 3.85 -6.10 -16.20
CA LEU A 151 3.62 -4.65 -16.25
C LEU A 151 4.16 -3.93 -15.01
N ARG A 152 4.10 -4.56 -13.82
CA ARG A 152 4.75 -4.03 -12.61
C ARG A 152 6.26 -3.91 -12.83
N ILE A 153 6.90 -4.93 -13.39
CA ILE A 153 8.33 -4.95 -13.71
C ILE A 153 8.65 -3.81 -14.69
N LYS A 154 7.89 -3.71 -15.79
CA LYS A 154 8.02 -2.63 -16.78
C LYS A 154 7.92 -1.23 -16.17
N ARG A 155 6.95 -1.00 -15.29
CA ARG A 155 6.80 0.27 -14.56
C ARG A 155 7.97 0.55 -13.62
N LEU A 156 8.51 -0.47 -12.96
CA LEU A 156 9.68 -0.34 -12.08
C LEU A 156 10.98 -0.07 -12.84
N LEU A 157 11.09 -0.46 -14.11
CA LEU A 157 12.25 -0.17 -14.95
C LEU A 157 12.41 1.31 -15.27
N VAL A 158 11.30 2.02 -15.50
CA VAL A 158 11.28 3.47 -15.81
C VAL A 158 11.32 4.31 -14.53
N ARG A 159 10.81 3.77 -13.42
CA ARG A 159 10.74 4.47 -12.13
C ARG A 159 12.13 4.81 -11.58
N GLN A 160 12.31 6.08 -11.22
CA GLN A 160 13.49 6.59 -10.49
C GLN A 160 13.16 6.78 -9.00
N ASP A 161 12.96 5.69 -8.26
CA ASP A 161 12.72 5.76 -6.82
C ASP A 161 13.97 5.33 -6.04
N SER A 162 14.37 6.13 -5.05
CA SER A 162 15.56 5.89 -4.22
C SER A 162 15.41 4.75 -3.21
N PHE A 163 14.24 4.13 -3.10
CA PHE A 163 14.00 2.91 -2.30
C PHE A 163 13.93 1.65 -3.15
N ASP A 164 14.22 1.80 -4.43
CA ASP A 164 14.07 0.78 -5.43
C ASP A 164 15.40 0.06 -5.68
N HIS A 165 16.17 -0.05 -4.60
CA HIS A 165 17.44 -0.78 -4.48
C HIS A 165 17.17 -2.19 -3.98
N ALA A 166 17.84 -3.13 -4.63
CA ALA A 166 18.07 -4.45 -4.10
C ALA A 166 19.58 -4.66 -4.22
N GLU A 167 20.28 -4.82 -3.10
CA GLU A 167 21.72 -5.10 -3.02
C GLU A 167 22.08 -6.27 -3.95
N ASP A 168 23.29 -6.30 -4.48
CA ASP A 168 23.78 -7.38 -5.34
C ASP A 168 23.96 -8.70 -4.54
N GLY A 169 22.85 -9.28 -4.07
CA GLY A 169 22.81 -10.68 -3.67
C GLY A 169 22.83 -11.59 -4.90
N THR A 170 23.52 -12.73 -4.75
CA THR A 170 23.72 -13.87 -5.66
C THR A 170 23.11 -13.76 -7.07
N ALA A 171 23.94 -14.07 -8.08
CA ALA A 171 23.58 -14.12 -9.49
C ALA A 171 22.13 -14.60 -9.68
N LEU A 172 21.36 -13.77 -10.39
CA LEU A 172 19.95 -14.00 -10.58
C LEU A 172 19.78 -15.17 -11.55
N ASP A 173 19.40 -16.33 -11.01
CA ASP A 173 19.13 -17.56 -11.77
C ASP A 173 18.02 -17.32 -12.82
N PRO A 174 18.26 -17.32 -14.12
CA PRO A 174 17.22 -17.06 -15.12
C PRO A 174 15.91 -17.86 -14.91
N ALA A 175 15.96 -19.03 -14.26
CA ALA A 175 14.80 -19.83 -13.92
C ALA A 175 13.79 -19.16 -12.96
N TRP A 176 14.18 -18.22 -12.08
CA TRP A 176 13.20 -17.52 -11.22
C TRP A 176 12.38 -16.49 -12.01
N PHE A 177 12.91 -15.96 -13.11
CA PHE A 177 12.20 -15.06 -14.01
C PHE A 177 11.03 -15.79 -14.70
N GLU A 178 11.28 -16.97 -15.22
CA GLU A 178 10.30 -17.80 -15.94
C GLU A 178 9.17 -18.32 -15.05
N LYS A 179 9.34 -18.32 -13.71
CA LYS A 179 8.30 -18.72 -12.75
C LYS A 179 7.18 -17.69 -12.59
N ILE A 180 7.41 -16.43 -12.96
CA ILE A 180 6.43 -15.34 -12.73
C ILE A 180 5.94 -14.66 -14.01
N VAL A 181 6.67 -14.81 -15.11
CA VAL A 181 6.29 -14.28 -16.40
C VAL A 181 6.26 -15.42 -17.41
N SER A 182 5.19 -15.48 -18.19
CA SER A 182 5.11 -16.42 -19.31
C SER A 182 6.24 -16.18 -20.31
N PRO A 183 6.61 -17.17 -21.15
CA PRO A 183 7.63 -16.98 -22.17
C PRO A 183 7.39 -15.78 -23.10
N GLY A 184 6.12 -15.47 -23.41
CA GLY A 184 5.76 -14.29 -24.19
C GLY A 184 6.04 -12.97 -23.47
N GLN A 185 5.67 -12.88 -22.19
CA GLN A 185 5.94 -11.71 -21.34
C GLN A 185 7.44 -11.53 -21.05
N CYS A 186 8.17 -12.64 -20.94
CA CYS A 186 9.62 -12.65 -20.83
C CYS A 186 10.25 -11.95 -22.04
N ARG A 187 9.91 -12.38 -23.26
CA ARG A 187 10.38 -11.74 -24.50
C ARG A 187 10.03 -10.25 -24.55
N GLU A 188 8.79 -9.88 -24.23
CA GLU A 188 8.38 -8.47 -24.23
C GLU A 188 9.24 -7.60 -23.29
N LEU A 189 9.59 -8.12 -22.11
CA LEU A 189 10.43 -7.40 -21.16
C LEU A 189 11.87 -7.25 -21.64
N PHE A 190 12.45 -8.30 -22.26
CA PHE A 190 13.79 -8.24 -22.86
C PHE A 190 13.84 -7.29 -24.05
N ASP A 191 12.85 -7.38 -24.96
CA ASP A 191 12.71 -6.47 -26.10
C ASP A 191 12.59 -5.01 -25.62
N TYR A 192 11.83 -4.78 -24.55
CA TYR A 192 11.69 -3.46 -23.94
C TYR A 192 13.02 -2.92 -23.41
N VAL A 193 13.77 -3.71 -22.63
CA VAL A 193 15.06 -3.21 -22.11
C VAL A 193 16.09 -2.99 -23.19
N HIS A 194 16.13 -3.86 -24.21
CA HIS A 194 17.01 -3.70 -25.36
C HIS A 194 16.68 -2.42 -26.14
N LYS A 195 15.39 -2.23 -26.49
CA LYS A 195 14.90 -1.04 -27.21
C LYS A 195 15.21 0.27 -26.48
N HIS A 196 15.17 0.27 -25.16
CA HIS A 196 15.37 1.46 -24.34
C HIS A 196 16.79 1.60 -23.76
N GLY A 197 17.75 0.76 -24.17
CA GLY A 197 19.13 0.81 -23.69
C GLY A 197 19.26 0.59 -22.18
N ILE A 198 18.32 -0.14 -21.58
CA ILE A 198 18.30 -0.44 -20.14
C ILE A 198 19.16 -1.69 -19.90
N PRO A 199 20.12 -1.67 -18.95
CA PRO A 199 20.89 -2.87 -18.63
C PRO A 199 19.98 -4.01 -18.14
N GLU A 200 20.20 -5.24 -18.63
CA GLU A 200 19.45 -6.42 -18.18
C GLU A 200 19.57 -6.67 -16.68
N THR A 201 20.72 -6.31 -16.08
CA THR A 201 20.90 -6.35 -14.62
C THR A 201 19.84 -5.54 -13.87
N LYS A 202 19.33 -4.45 -14.46
CA LYS A 202 18.20 -3.68 -13.91
C LYS A 202 16.90 -4.47 -14.00
N LEU A 203 16.62 -5.14 -15.12
CA LEU A 203 15.45 -6.02 -15.28
C LEU A 203 15.43 -7.10 -14.21
N TYR A 204 16.54 -7.79 -14.01
CA TYR A 204 16.64 -8.80 -12.98
C TYR A 204 16.49 -8.17 -11.57
N LYS A 205 17.13 -7.05 -11.24
CA LYS A 205 16.94 -6.40 -9.93
C LYS A 205 15.48 -6.03 -9.64
N LYS A 206 14.77 -5.48 -10.62
CA LYS A 206 13.34 -5.11 -10.46
C LYS A 206 12.43 -6.32 -10.38
N THR A 207 12.73 -7.36 -11.14
CA THR A 207 11.99 -8.62 -11.06
C THR A 207 12.15 -9.24 -9.67
N ARG A 208 13.34 -9.18 -9.05
CA ARG A 208 13.57 -9.72 -7.70
C ARG A 208 12.72 -9.03 -6.65
N ILE A 209 12.54 -7.72 -6.78
CA ILE A 209 11.62 -6.96 -5.92
C ILE A 209 10.20 -7.49 -6.04
N VAL A 210 9.72 -7.75 -7.25
CA VAL A 210 8.36 -8.26 -7.50
C VAL A 210 8.18 -9.65 -6.90
N ILE A 211 9.14 -10.56 -7.11
CA ILE A 211 9.08 -11.91 -6.55
C ILE A 211 9.09 -11.89 -5.03
N LYS A 212 10.04 -11.18 -4.41
CA LYS A 212 10.10 -11.08 -2.95
C LYS A 212 8.86 -10.41 -2.36
N GLU A 213 8.23 -9.50 -3.09
CA GLU A 213 6.95 -8.93 -2.68
C GLU A 213 5.81 -9.97 -2.76
N LYS A 214 5.79 -10.83 -3.78
CA LYS A 214 4.79 -11.91 -3.95
C LYS A 214 4.91 -13.01 -2.91
N ASP A 215 6.12 -13.34 -2.47
CA ASP A 215 6.33 -14.25 -1.33
C ASP A 215 5.63 -13.77 -0.05
N ASN A 216 5.27 -12.48 0.01
CA ASN A 216 4.73 -11.82 1.19
C ASN A 216 3.30 -11.30 1.03
N TYR A 217 2.82 -11.09 -0.20
CA TYR A 217 1.56 -10.43 -0.49
C TYR A 217 0.96 -10.97 -1.80
N ASP A 218 -0.30 -11.41 -1.74
CA ASP A 218 -1.09 -11.80 -2.91
C ASP A 218 -2.13 -10.71 -3.21
N GLN A 219 -1.95 -10.01 -4.33
CA GLN A 219 -2.84 -8.91 -4.72
C GLN A 219 -4.25 -9.39 -5.09
N GLU A 220 -4.38 -10.58 -5.70
CA GLU A 220 -5.69 -11.09 -6.13
C GLU A 220 -6.46 -11.65 -4.94
N ALA A 221 -5.79 -12.36 -4.03
CA ALA A 221 -6.41 -12.77 -2.77
C ALA A 221 -6.84 -11.55 -1.94
N THR A 222 -6.02 -10.50 -1.89
CA THR A 222 -6.34 -9.25 -1.17
C THR A 222 -7.56 -8.55 -1.77
N ARG A 223 -7.60 -8.44 -3.10
CA ARG A 223 -8.75 -7.88 -3.83
C ARG A 223 -10.01 -8.71 -3.58
N ARG A 224 -9.93 -10.03 -3.74
CA ARG A 224 -11.05 -10.95 -3.53
C ARG A 224 -11.62 -10.82 -2.13
N PHE A 225 -10.75 -10.88 -1.11
CA PHE A 225 -11.15 -10.75 0.29
C PHE A 225 -11.96 -9.47 0.55
N LEU A 226 -11.48 -8.30 0.09
CA LEU A 226 -12.18 -7.04 0.31
C LEU A 226 -13.52 -6.97 -0.44
N MET A 227 -13.56 -7.43 -1.68
CA MET A 227 -14.79 -7.48 -2.48
C MET A 227 -15.83 -8.43 -1.91
N GLU A 228 -15.43 -9.52 -1.26
CA GLU A 228 -16.34 -10.50 -0.65
C GLU A 228 -16.78 -10.09 0.76
N THR A 229 -15.90 -9.46 1.54
CA THR A 229 -16.15 -9.20 2.98
C THR A 229 -16.73 -7.82 3.24
N VAL A 230 -16.30 -6.80 2.47
CA VAL A 230 -16.71 -5.40 2.66
C VAL A 230 -16.98 -4.70 1.31
N PRO A 231 -17.85 -5.27 0.44
CA PRO A 231 -18.11 -4.75 -0.90
C PRO A 231 -18.58 -3.29 -0.91
N ASP A 232 -19.44 -2.90 0.04
CA ASP A 232 -20.09 -1.57 0.05
C ASP A 232 -19.12 -0.42 0.28
N ARG A 233 -17.92 -0.73 0.78
CA ARG A 233 -16.85 0.24 1.04
C ARG A 233 -15.55 -0.13 0.34
N THR A 234 -15.64 -0.88 -0.75
CA THR A 234 -14.49 -1.28 -1.57
C THR A 234 -14.69 -0.91 -3.03
N PHE A 235 -13.73 -0.18 -3.58
CA PHE A 235 -13.54 -0.02 -5.02
C PHE A 235 -12.31 -0.82 -5.45
N ALA A 236 -12.46 -1.69 -6.44
CA ALA A 236 -11.35 -2.49 -6.97
C ALA A 236 -11.22 -2.33 -8.48
N MET A 237 -9.99 -2.15 -8.96
CA MET A 237 -9.70 -1.91 -10.37
C MET A 237 -8.34 -2.47 -10.77
N ASP A 238 -8.28 -3.08 -11.96
CA ASP A 238 -7.01 -3.42 -12.60
C ASP A 238 -6.45 -2.15 -13.25
N SER A 239 -5.26 -1.72 -12.83
CA SER A 239 -4.64 -0.48 -13.33
C SER A 239 -3.84 -0.67 -14.61
N SER A 240 -3.82 -1.86 -15.22
CA SER A 240 -3.11 -2.12 -16.48
C SER A 240 -3.69 -1.37 -17.68
N MET A 241 -5.01 -1.22 -17.72
CA MET A 241 -5.76 -0.68 -18.87
C MET A 241 -6.23 0.76 -18.68
N HIS A 242 -5.88 1.40 -17.57
CA HIS A 242 -6.44 2.69 -17.19
C HIS A 242 -5.36 3.65 -16.70
N SER A 243 -5.45 4.89 -17.20
CA SER A 243 -4.70 6.01 -16.70
C SER A 243 -5.12 6.38 -15.27
N PRO A 244 -4.26 7.07 -14.51
CA PRO A 244 -4.61 7.56 -13.17
C PRO A 244 -5.87 8.42 -13.15
N ASP A 245 -6.11 9.20 -14.21
CA ASP A 245 -7.25 10.11 -14.31
C ASP A 245 -8.55 9.34 -14.58
N GLU A 246 -8.50 8.29 -15.39
CA GLU A 246 -9.64 7.37 -15.59
C GLU A 246 -9.98 6.60 -14.30
N ILE A 247 -8.96 6.15 -13.55
CA ILE A 247 -9.16 5.49 -12.26
C ILE A 247 -9.82 6.46 -11.27
N ALA A 248 -9.34 7.70 -11.19
CA ALA A 248 -9.93 8.72 -10.31
C ALA A 248 -11.40 9.00 -10.69
N ALA A 249 -11.70 9.17 -11.98
CA ALA A 249 -13.07 9.37 -12.46
C ALA A 249 -13.98 8.17 -12.16
N ALA A 250 -13.46 6.95 -12.26
CA ALA A 250 -14.21 5.74 -11.91
C ALA A 250 -14.51 5.66 -10.41
N ILE A 251 -13.58 6.10 -9.56
CA ILE A 251 -13.78 6.22 -8.10
C ILE A 251 -14.88 7.23 -7.79
N ASP A 252 -14.87 8.42 -8.42
CA ASP A 252 -15.94 9.42 -8.24
C ASP A 252 -17.31 8.83 -8.55
N LYS A 253 -17.42 8.17 -9.72
CA LYS A 253 -18.66 7.56 -10.17
C LYS A 253 -19.14 6.48 -9.21
N HIS A 254 -18.22 5.73 -8.62
CA HIS A 254 -18.54 4.75 -7.59
C HIS A 254 -19.07 5.44 -6.33
N LEU A 255 -18.35 6.41 -5.78
CA LEU A 255 -18.74 7.14 -4.57
C LEU A 255 -20.12 7.82 -4.71
N GLN A 256 -20.41 8.41 -5.87
CA GLN A 256 -21.72 9.01 -6.16
C GLN A 256 -22.85 7.97 -6.16
N ARG A 257 -22.62 6.78 -6.71
CA ARG A 257 -23.62 5.70 -6.73
C ARG A 257 -23.92 5.19 -5.32
N THR A 258 -22.89 5.01 -4.50
CA THR A 258 -23.05 4.53 -3.12
C THR A 258 -23.80 5.57 -2.26
N ALA A 259 -23.50 6.87 -2.44
CA ALA A 259 -24.22 7.95 -1.76
C ALA A 259 -25.70 8.06 -2.20
N MET A 260 -26.00 7.87 -3.49
CA MET A 260 -27.38 7.88 -3.99
C MET A 260 -28.19 6.62 -3.61
N GLY A 261 -27.54 5.48 -3.39
CA GLY A 261 -28.19 4.26 -2.90
C GLY A 261 -28.71 4.41 -1.47
N HIS A 262 -27.90 4.98 -0.57
CA HIS A 262 -28.31 5.25 0.82
C HIS A 262 -29.47 6.26 0.92
N CYS A 263 -29.62 7.17 -0.05
CA CYS A 263 -30.73 8.14 -0.07
C CYS A 263 -32.07 7.50 -0.49
N LYS A 264 -32.07 6.34 -1.18
CA LYS A 264 -33.29 5.65 -1.60
C LYS A 264 -33.84 4.68 -0.55
N ASP A 265 -33.00 4.17 0.34
CA ASP A 265 -33.42 3.22 1.38
C ASP A 265 -33.94 3.91 2.67
N ASN A 266 -33.60 5.18 2.89
CA ASN A 266 -34.20 5.98 3.99
C ASN A 266 -35.59 6.56 3.64
N GLY A 267 -36.19 6.14 2.53
CA GLY A 267 -37.48 6.62 2.03
C GLY A 267 -38.59 5.58 2.00
N LYS A 268 -38.40 4.40 2.62
CA LYS A 268 -39.46 3.37 2.72
C LYS A 268 -39.58 2.82 4.14
N ASN A 269 -40.59 3.37 4.82
CA ASN A 269 -41.33 2.93 6.01
C ASN A 269 -40.59 2.87 7.35
#